data_AF-A0A1S3ZKK3-F1
#
_entry.id   AF-A0A1S3ZKK3-F1
#
_cell.length_a   1.000
_cell.length_b   1.000
_cell.length_c   1.000
_cell.angle_alpha   90.00
_cell.angle_beta   90.00
_cell.angle_gamma   90.00
#
_symmetry.space_group_name_H-M   'P 1'
#
loop_
_entity.id
_entity.type
_entity.pdbx_description
1 polymer ?
#
loop_
_entity_poly.entity_id
_entity_poly.type
_entity_poly.pdbx_seq_one_letter_code
_entity_poly.pdbx_strand_id
1 'polypeptide(L)'
;MGYLTTFVVFSLLAILTFAYADEHTTDIEIRNNCPYTVWAAAADIGGGRRLDQGQTWTIREPPHAIGRIWGRTDCTFDSSGKGSCQTGDCDGVLNCTGWGKKPNTLIRFALDNRNDLDLFYISLEDGFNIPISFTPTVVTSGGKCHAISCTANINSECPDDLKVTGGCNNPCDVYKTPDGRCNTYSTEKYFKFFKEKCPEAHSSPDEDSSEFMFDCPSGKTNYKIAFCPLGNAHQNFPLKMTATTHEVAK
;
A
#
# COMPACT_ATOMS: atom_id res chain seq x y z
N MET A 1 0.31 59.97 -14.72
CA MET A 1 -0.83 59.02 -14.75
C MET A 1 -0.47 57.64 -15.32
N GLY A 2 0.38 57.52 -16.35
CA GLY A 2 0.69 56.23 -16.99
C GLY A 2 1.45 55.19 -16.14
N TYR A 3 2.25 55.60 -15.16
CA TYR A 3 2.99 54.68 -14.27
C TYR A 3 2.10 54.00 -13.22
N LEU A 4 1.06 54.68 -12.76
CA LEU A 4 0.15 54.16 -11.74
C LEU A 4 -0.77 53.06 -12.34
N THR A 5 -1.19 53.23 -13.59
CA THR A 5 -1.99 52.23 -14.32
C THR A 5 -1.20 50.97 -14.66
N THR A 6 0.09 51.09 -15.01
CA THR A 6 0.94 49.90 -15.29
C THR A 6 1.19 49.08 -14.02
N PHE A 7 1.43 49.75 -12.87
CA PHE A 7 1.64 49.08 -11.58
C PHE A 7 0.40 48.32 -11.10
N VAL A 8 -0.79 48.91 -11.30
CA VAL A 8 -2.08 48.30 -10.95
C VAL A 8 -2.37 47.08 -11.84
N VAL A 9 -2.09 47.15 -13.14
CA VAL A 9 -2.28 46.02 -14.07
C VAL A 9 -1.33 44.86 -13.75
N PHE A 10 -0.05 45.14 -13.46
CA PHE A 10 0.90 44.10 -13.04
C PHE A 10 0.52 43.44 -11.71
N SER A 11 0.03 44.24 -10.75
CA SER A 11 -0.42 43.73 -9.44
C SER A 11 -1.67 42.87 -9.58
N LEU A 12 -2.62 43.26 -10.45
CA LEU A 12 -3.81 42.46 -10.76
C LEU A 12 -3.47 41.16 -11.48
N LEU A 13 -2.53 41.17 -12.44
CA LEU A 13 -2.04 39.94 -13.08
C LEU A 13 -1.33 39.02 -12.08
N ALA A 14 -0.53 39.57 -11.16
CA ALA A 14 0.14 38.80 -10.11
C ALA A 14 -0.89 38.15 -9.14
N ILE A 15 -1.93 38.90 -8.73
CA ILE A 15 -3.00 38.38 -7.87
C ILE A 15 -3.84 37.32 -8.60
N LEU A 16 -4.08 37.48 -9.91
CA LEU A 16 -4.71 36.44 -10.73
C LEU A 16 -3.83 35.18 -10.82
N THR A 17 -2.50 35.29 -10.98
CA THR A 17 -1.62 34.11 -10.97
C THR A 17 -1.49 33.43 -9.61
N PHE A 18 -1.64 34.16 -8.49
CA PHE A 18 -1.65 33.57 -7.14
C PHE A 18 -3.03 33.01 -6.74
N ALA A 19 -4.10 33.34 -7.47
CA ALA A 19 -5.44 32.82 -7.24
C ALA A 19 -5.73 31.51 -8.00
N TYR A 20 -4.80 31.03 -8.82
CA TYR A 20 -4.90 29.74 -9.50
C TYR A 20 -3.97 28.72 -8.83
N ALA A 21 -4.58 27.58 -8.46
CA ALA A 21 -4.02 26.34 -7.90
C ALA A 21 -3.85 26.30 -6.37
N ASP A 22 -4.97 26.28 -5.64
CA ASP A 22 -5.05 25.39 -4.46
C ASP A 22 -5.24 23.97 -5.02
N GLU A 23 -4.13 23.30 -5.37
CA GLU A 23 -4.19 21.89 -5.74
C GLU A 23 -4.57 21.09 -4.49
N HIS A 24 -5.79 20.58 -4.48
CA HIS A 24 -6.27 19.72 -3.40
C HIS A 24 -5.34 18.51 -3.27
N THR A 25 -4.72 18.35 -2.10
CA THR A 25 -3.94 17.15 -1.76
C THR A 25 -4.83 16.09 -1.14
N THR A 26 -4.53 14.83 -1.40
CA THR A 26 -5.18 13.69 -0.76
C THR A 26 -4.37 13.23 0.45
N ASP A 27 -4.99 13.19 1.62
CA ASP A 27 -4.40 12.64 2.83
C ASP A 27 -4.60 11.11 2.85
N ILE A 28 -3.51 10.37 3.00
CA ILE A 28 -3.52 8.91 3.21
C ILE A 28 -2.93 8.63 4.59
N GLU A 29 -3.78 8.29 5.55
CA GLU A 29 -3.37 7.92 6.91
C GLU A 29 -3.11 6.42 7.00
N ILE A 30 -1.87 6.03 7.30
CA ILE A 30 -1.43 4.65 7.49
C ILE A 30 -1.35 4.35 8.97
N ARG A 31 -2.07 3.33 9.44
CA ARG A 31 -2.12 2.91 10.84
C ARG A 31 -1.63 1.49 11.01
N ASN A 32 -0.81 1.26 12.03
CA ASN A 32 -0.47 -0.09 12.46
C ASN A 32 -1.38 -0.56 13.59
N ASN A 33 -2.28 -1.51 13.34
CA ASN A 33 -3.07 -2.18 14.38
C ASN A 33 -2.50 -3.56 14.78
N CYS A 34 -1.40 -3.98 14.16
CA CYS A 34 -0.78 -5.26 14.45
C CYS A 34 -0.20 -5.29 15.88
N PRO A 35 -0.14 -6.47 16.53
CA PRO A 35 0.52 -6.64 17.83
C PRO A 35 2.06 -6.55 17.78
N TYR A 36 2.62 -6.07 16.68
CA TYR A 36 4.05 -5.96 16.43
C TYR A 36 4.35 -4.71 15.63
N THR A 37 5.61 -4.26 15.67
CA THR A 37 6.08 -3.14 14.85
C THR A 37 6.01 -3.50 13.36
N VAL A 38 5.50 -2.58 12.56
CA VAL A 38 5.52 -2.64 11.10
C VAL A 38 6.31 -1.45 10.59
N TRP A 39 7.17 -1.66 9.61
CA TRP A 39 7.83 -0.58 8.90
C TRP A 39 7.04 -0.30 7.64
N ALA A 40 6.09 0.63 7.74
CA ALA A 40 5.33 1.12 6.60
C ALA A 40 6.29 1.61 5.50
N ALA A 41 5.91 1.34 4.27
CA ALA A 41 6.66 1.71 3.09
C ALA A 41 5.69 2.23 2.03
N ALA A 42 6.14 3.24 1.32
CA ALA A 42 5.47 3.83 0.20
C ALA A 42 6.52 4.10 -0.89
N ALA A 43 6.33 3.53 -2.07
CA ALA A 43 7.23 3.73 -3.22
C ALA A 43 6.66 4.80 -4.13
N ASP A 44 7.57 5.56 -4.76
CA ASP A 44 7.28 6.71 -5.64
C ASP A 44 6.64 7.91 -4.93
N ILE A 45 6.20 7.72 -3.68
CA ILE A 45 5.53 8.67 -2.80
C ILE A 45 5.91 8.39 -1.34
N GLY A 46 6.02 9.40 -0.48
CA GLY A 46 6.27 9.25 0.95
C GLY A 46 7.65 8.72 1.38
N GLY A 47 7.99 7.45 1.12
CA GLY A 47 9.21 6.78 1.57
C GLY A 47 8.96 5.64 2.56
N GLY A 48 9.35 5.78 3.83
CA GLY A 48 9.07 4.74 4.82
C GLY A 48 9.15 5.20 6.27
N ARG A 49 8.43 4.50 7.14
CA ARG A 49 8.34 4.86 8.56
C ARG A 49 8.10 3.65 9.45
N ARG A 50 8.83 3.60 10.57
CA ARG A 50 8.58 2.65 11.65
C ARG A 50 7.29 3.02 12.38
N LEU A 51 6.37 2.06 12.50
CA LEU A 51 5.11 2.19 13.24
C LEU A 51 4.99 1.09 14.27
N ASP A 52 5.04 1.45 15.55
CA ASP A 52 4.60 0.56 16.63
C ASP A 52 3.09 0.39 16.64
N GLN A 53 2.61 -0.56 17.44
CA GLN A 53 1.18 -0.80 17.61
C GLN A 53 0.45 0.50 18.00
N GLY A 54 -0.59 0.83 17.23
CA GLY A 54 -1.44 2.01 17.41
C GLY A 54 -0.89 3.30 16.80
N GLN A 55 0.36 3.32 16.32
CA GLN A 55 0.95 4.50 15.68
C GLN A 55 0.41 4.71 14.25
N THR A 56 0.47 5.96 13.82
CA THR A 56 0.01 6.40 12.50
C THR A 56 1.07 7.19 11.75
N TRP A 57 0.95 7.21 10.43
CA TRP A 57 1.71 8.01 9.49
C TRP A 57 0.80 8.52 8.39
N THR A 58 0.67 9.84 8.29
CA THR A 58 -0.04 10.46 7.18
C THR A 58 0.95 10.90 6.12
N ILE A 59 0.70 10.50 4.88
CA ILE A 59 1.33 11.06 3.67
C ILE A 59 0.30 11.94 2.96
N ARG A 60 0.77 13.00 2.32
CA ARG A 60 -0.07 13.91 1.54
C ARG A 60 0.46 13.94 0.13
N GLU A 61 -0.37 13.56 -0.81
CA GLU A 61 0.02 13.45 -2.20
C GLU A 61 -0.80 14.39 -3.07
N PRO A 62 -0.19 15.00 -4.09
CA PRO A 62 -0.90 15.85 -5.04
C PRO A 62 -1.79 15.01 -5.98
N PRO A 63 -2.67 15.65 -6.76
CA PRO A 63 -3.34 15.01 -7.88
C PRO A 63 -2.34 14.32 -8.82
N HIS A 64 -2.77 13.27 -9.50
CA HIS A 64 -1.96 12.45 -10.42
C HIS A 64 -0.84 11.64 -9.77
N ALA A 65 -0.70 11.63 -8.45
CA ALA A 65 0.25 10.75 -7.76
C ALA A 65 -0.15 9.27 -7.96
N ILE A 66 0.84 8.45 -8.30
CA ILE A 66 0.69 7.00 -8.44
C ILE A 66 1.66 6.36 -7.48
N GLY A 67 1.18 5.39 -6.71
CA GLY A 67 2.00 4.82 -5.65
C GLY A 67 1.64 3.41 -5.26
N ARG A 68 2.55 2.82 -4.48
CA ARG A 68 2.37 1.54 -3.81
C ARG A 68 2.62 1.73 -2.33
N ILE A 69 1.75 1.18 -1.48
CA ILE A 69 1.92 1.21 -0.03
C ILE A 69 1.85 -0.22 0.50
N TRP A 70 2.82 -0.60 1.33
CA TRP A 70 2.87 -1.92 1.97
C TRP A 70 3.50 -1.83 3.36
N GLY A 71 3.38 -2.91 4.12
CA GLY A 71 4.04 -3.04 5.42
C GLY A 71 5.20 -4.03 5.35
N ARG A 72 6.30 -3.70 6.02
CA ARG A 72 7.50 -4.55 6.15
C ARG A 72 7.61 -5.11 7.55
N THR A 73 8.09 -6.35 7.68
CA THR A 73 8.21 -7.06 8.96
C THR A 73 9.67 -7.37 9.32
N ASP A 74 9.92 -7.51 10.62
CA ASP A 74 11.21 -7.89 11.22
C ASP A 74 12.39 -7.13 10.62
N CYS A 75 12.28 -5.80 10.60
CA CYS A 75 13.32 -4.95 10.06
C CYS A 75 14.34 -4.54 11.12
N THR A 76 15.58 -4.38 10.69
CA THR A 76 16.65 -3.74 11.45
C THR A 76 17.28 -2.66 10.58
N PHE A 77 17.41 -1.44 11.11
CA PHE A 77 18.06 -0.32 10.43
C PHE A 77 19.07 0.34 11.37
N ASP A 78 20.20 0.77 10.82
CA ASP A 78 21.16 1.61 11.50
C ASP A 78 20.70 3.08 11.57
N SER A 79 21.50 3.93 12.20
CA SER A 79 21.22 5.37 12.33
C SER A 79 21.19 6.13 11.00
N SER A 80 21.75 5.56 9.92
CA SER A 80 21.69 6.10 8.56
C SER A 80 20.46 5.62 7.79
N GLY A 81 19.62 4.79 8.40
CA GLY A 81 18.44 4.20 7.77
C GLY A 81 18.78 3.05 6.82
N LYS A 82 19.94 2.41 6.95
CA LYS A 82 20.34 1.25 6.15
C LYS A 82 20.23 -0.05 6.96
N GLY A 83 19.86 -1.14 6.31
CA GLY A 83 19.66 -2.42 6.97
C GLY A 83 18.88 -3.40 6.11
N SER A 84 17.91 -4.10 6.70
CA SER A 84 17.10 -5.10 5.99
C SER A 84 15.78 -5.37 6.70
N CYS A 85 14.82 -5.92 5.95
CA CYS A 85 13.56 -6.49 6.45
C CYS A 85 13.40 -7.95 6.02
N GLN A 86 12.68 -8.74 6.82
CA GLN A 86 12.36 -10.13 6.48
C GLN A 86 11.36 -10.22 5.31
N THR A 87 10.36 -9.34 5.27
CA THR A 87 9.41 -9.22 4.17
C THR A 87 9.27 -7.77 3.71
N GLY A 88 9.04 -7.56 2.42
CA GLY A 88 8.82 -6.22 1.86
C GLY A 88 10.05 -5.30 1.84
N ASP A 89 11.26 -5.81 2.05
CA ASP A 89 12.49 -5.01 2.02
C ASP A 89 12.64 -4.25 0.69
N CYS A 90 12.94 -2.95 0.74
CA CYS A 90 13.11 -2.09 -0.44
C CYS A 90 14.58 -1.71 -0.59
N ASP A 91 15.41 -2.70 -0.92
CA ASP A 91 16.86 -2.56 -1.11
C ASP A 91 17.62 -2.07 0.13
N GLY A 92 17.19 -2.54 1.30
CA GLY A 92 17.89 -2.33 2.56
C GLY A 92 17.87 -0.88 3.05
N VAL A 93 16.91 -0.06 2.62
CA VAL A 93 16.73 1.31 3.11
C VAL A 93 15.41 1.50 3.85
N LEU A 94 15.43 2.35 4.89
CA LEU A 94 14.23 2.69 5.65
C LEU A 94 13.25 3.49 4.78
N ASN A 95 13.75 4.49 4.05
CA ASN A 95 12.97 5.31 3.14
C ASN A 95 13.03 4.70 1.74
N CYS A 96 11.97 3.97 1.37
CA CYS A 96 11.93 3.26 0.09
C CYS A 96 11.91 4.25 -1.09
N THR A 97 12.74 3.97 -2.09
CA THR A 97 12.73 4.65 -3.40
C THR A 97 12.29 3.74 -4.54
N GLY A 98 12.04 2.46 -4.23
CA GLY A 98 11.66 1.42 -5.17
C GLY A 98 10.73 0.42 -4.51
N TRP A 99 10.33 -0.60 -5.26
CA TRP A 99 9.35 -1.58 -4.82
C TRP A 99 9.91 -2.53 -3.76
N GLY A 100 9.04 -3.07 -2.91
CA GLY A 100 9.42 -4.06 -1.90
C GLY A 100 9.67 -5.44 -2.50
N LYS A 101 10.63 -6.17 -1.94
CA LYS A 101 10.84 -7.59 -2.20
C LYS A 101 9.64 -8.40 -1.73
N LYS A 102 9.30 -9.43 -2.50
CA LYS A 102 8.20 -10.36 -2.21
C LYS A 102 8.57 -11.31 -1.05
N PRO A 103 7.60 -11.80 -0.25
CA PRO A 103 6.19 -11.47 -0.35
C PRO A 103 5.85 -10.12 0.31
N ASN A 104 4.94 -9.36 -0.29
CA ASN A 104 4.33 -8.21 0.35
C ASN A 104 2.88 -7.99 -0.13
N THR A 105 1.96 -7.87 0.83
CA THR A 105 0.60 -7.41 0.57
C THR A 105 0.65 -5.90 0.34
N LEU A 106 0.19 -5.43 -0.82
CA LEU A 106 0.29 -4.02 -1.16
C LEU A 106 -1.05 -3.42 -1.58
N ILE A 107 -1.17 -2.11 -1.37
CA ILE A 107 -2.18 -1.27 -2.00
C ILE A 107 -1.51 -0.56 -3.16
N ARG A 108 -2.15 -0.59 -4.33
CA ARG A 108 -1.81 0.29 -5.44
C ARG A 108 -2.89 1.35 -5.55
N PHE A 109 -2.47 2.58 -5.78
CA PHE A 109 -3.39 3.68 -6.02
C PHE A 109 -2.87 4.61 -7.12
N ALA A 110 -3.80 5.33 -7.75
CA ALA A 110 -3.54 6.40 -8.70
C ALA A 110 -4.58 7.50 -8.45
N LEU A 111 -4.13 8.64 -7.96
CA LEU A 111 -5.00 9.78 -7.65
C LEU A 111 -5.31 10.56 -8.92
N ASP A 112 -6.54 11.05 -9.04
CA ASP A 112 -7.03 11.84 -10.18
C ASP A 112 -6.54 11.32 -11.55
N ASN A 113 -6.71 10.02 -11.81
CA ASN A 113 -6.08 9.39 -12.98
C ASN A 113 -7.10 8.99 -14.06
N ARG A 114 -8.40 9.10 -13.78
CA ARG A 114 -9.46 8.74 -14.74
C ARG A 114 -10.73 9.53 -14.49
N ASN A 115 -10.95 10.60 -15.25
CA ASN A 115 -12.18 11.42 -15.21
C ASN A 115 -12.51 11.90 -13.79
N ASP A 116 -11.58 12.57 -13.11
CA ASP A 116 -11.74 13.07 -11.73
C ASP A 116 -11.97 11.95 -10.69
N LEU A 117 -11.45 10.75 -10.96
CA LEU A 117 -11.51 9.61 -10.05
C LEU A 117 -10.12 9.18 -9.59
N ASP A 118 -10.05 8.90 -8.29
CA ASP A 118 -8.96 8.16 -7.67
C ASP A 118 -9.23 6.66 -7.87
N LEU A 119 -8.19 5.91 -8.23
CA LEU A 119 -8.25 4.48 -8.51
C LEU A 119 -7.42 3.72 -7.49
N PHE A 120 -7.93 2.62 -6.98
CA PHE A 120 -7.18 1.81 -6.03
C PHE A 120 -7.59 0.35 -5.98
N TYR A 121 -6.69 -0.49 -5.50
CA TYR A 121 -6.94 -1.90 -5.24
C TYR A 121 -5.88 -2.50 -4.31
N ILE A 122 -6.20 -3.63 -3.67
CA ILE A 122 -5.23 -4.48 -2.97
C ILE A 122 -4.66 -5.49 -3.97
N SER A 123 -3.34 -5.62 -4.03
CA SER A 123 -2.66 -6.63 -4.85
C SER A 123 -1.95 -7.66 -3.98
N LEU A 124 -2.08 -8.91 -4.40
CA LEU A 124 -1.37 -10.10 -3.94
C LEU A 124 -0.51 -10.71 -5.04
N GLU A 125 -0.29 -10.00 -6.16
CA GLU A 125 0.66 -10.40 -7.21
C GLU A 125 2.10 -10.53 -6.68
N ASP A 126 2.41 -9.77 -5.63
CA ASP A 126 3.67 -9.80 -4.91
C ASP A 126 3.58 -10.67 -3.64
N GLY A 127 2.54 -11.49 -3.50
CA GLY A 127 2.31 -12.38 -2.37
C GLY A 127 1.58 -11.71 -1.21
N PHE A 128 1.64 -12.35 -0.04
CA PHE A 128 0.99 -11.89 1.18
C PHE A 128 1.94 -11.93 2.37
N ASN A 129 1.92 -10.90 3.21
CA ASN A 129 2.67 -10.88 4.47
C ASN A 129 1.85 -10.31 5.63
N ILE A 130 1.13 -9.20 5.43
CA ILE A 130 0.37 -8.50 6.47
C ILE A 130 -1.07 -8.27 5.98
N PRO A 131 -2.08 -8.64 6.78
CA PRO A 131 -3.48 -8.28 6.50
C PRO A 131 -3.65 -6.76 6.36
N ILE A 132 -4.39 -6.29 5.37
CA ILE A 132 -4.54 -4.85 5.09
C ILE A 132 -5.99 -4.48 4.80
N SER A 133 -6.37 -3.25 5.13
CA SER A 133 -7.57 -2.60 4.60
C SER A 133 -7.24 -1.26 3.99
N PHE A 134 -8.02 -0.85 2.99
CA PHE A 134 -8.01 0.49 2.44
C PHE A 134 -9.41 1.09 2.47
N THR A 135 -9.57 2.21 3.15
CA THR A 135 -10.88 2.79 3.48
C THR A 135 -10.94 4.25 3.06
N PRO A 136 -11.79 4.61 2.08
CA PRO A 136 -12.05 6.01 1.76
C PRO A 136 -12.85 6.69 2.87
N THR A 137 -12.64 7.99 3.09
CA THR A 137 -13.41 8.80 4.05
C THR A 137 -14.81 9.13 3.55
N VAL A 138 -15.04 8.97 2.25
CA VAL A 138 -16.34 9.11 1.59
C VAL A 138 -16.76 7.72 1.11
N VAL A 139 -18.03 7.37 1.30
CA VAL A 139 -18.62 6.15 0.74
C VAL A 139 -19.77 6.57 -0.16
N THR A 140 -19.79 6.08 -1.40
CA THR A 140 -20.87 6.40 -2.34
C THR A 140 -21.89 5.25 -2.38
N SER A 141 -23.17 5.58 -2.27
CA SER A 141 -24.24 4.60 -2.38
C SER A 141 -24.36 4.09 -3.82
N GLY A 142 -24.09 2.80 -4.04
CA GLY A 142 -24.19 2.14 -5.35
C GLY A 142 -22.96 2.26 -6.26
N GLY A 143 -21.84 2.81 -5.76
CA GLY A 143 -20.59 2.94 -6.52
C GLY A 143 -19.47 2.02 -6.01
N LYS A 144 -18.36 1.95 -6.75
CA LYS A 144 -17.13 1.22 -6.37
C LYS A 144 -16.32 1.91 -5.25
N CYS A 145 -16.81 3.02 -4.69
CA CYS A 145 -16.12 3.76 -3.63
C CYS A 145 -16.53 3.22 -2.25
N HIS A 146 -15.86 2.16 -1.81
CA HIS A 146 -16.07 1.56 -0.50
C HIS A 146 -14.77 1.03 0.11
N ALA A 147 -14.83 0.62 1.38
CA ALA A 147 -13.70 0.03 2.05
C ALA A 147 -13.42 -1.39 1.54
N ILE A 148 -12.20 -1.64 1.11
CA ILE A 148 -11.74 -2.97 0.67
C ILE A 148 -10.75 -3.54 1.67
N SER A 149 -10.70 -4.87 1.79
CA SER A 149 -9.78 -5.50 2.72
C SER A 149 -9.36 -6.91 2.33
N CYS A 150 -8.17 -7.29 2.78
CA CYS A 150 -7.66 -8.66 2.73
C CYS A 150 -7.21 -9.02 4.15
N THR A 151 -8.12 -9.66 4.90
CA THR A 151 -7.97 -9.87 6.36
C THR A 151 -7.80 -11.33 6.76
N ALA A 152 -7.87 -12.24 5.79
CA ALA A 152 -7.76 -13.66 6.02
C ALA A 152 -6.37 -14.09 6.50
N ASN A 153 -6.31 -15.26 7.13
CA ASN A 153 -5.10 -15.83 7.71
C ASN A 153 -4.22 -16.56 6.67
N ILE A 154 -3.87 -15.86 5.59
CA ILE A 154 -3.14 -16.46 4.46
C ILE A 154 -1.79 -17.04 4.90
N ASN A 155 -1.05 -16.39 5.80
CA ASN A 155 0.26 -16.90 6.25
C ASN A 155 0.18 -18.28 6.92
N SER A 156 -0.83 -18.52 7.75
CA SER A 156 -0.96 -19.79 8.48
C SER A 156 -1.53 -20.89 7.59
N GLU A 157 -2.38 -20.53 6.64
CA GLU A 157 -3.02 -21.44 5.70
C GLU A 157 -2.28 -21.54 4.35
N CYS A 158 -1.11 -20.91 4.26
CA CYS A 158 -0.33 -20.84 3.03
C CYS A 158 0.03 -22.27 2.58
N PRO A 159 -0.26 -22.64 1.32
CA PRO A 159 0.19 -23.91 0.76
C PRO A 159 1.69 -24.08 0.91
N ASP A 160 2.15 -25.27 1.27
CA ASP A 160 3.56 -25.52 1.62
C ASP A 160 4.53 -25.09 0.50
N ASP A 161 4.14 -25.27 -0.77
CA ASP A 161 4.93 -24.87 -1.94
C ASP A 161 5.16 -23.35 -2.05
N LEU A 162 4.31 -22.53 -1.44
CA LEU A 162 4.35 -21.07 -1.50
C LEU A 162 4.86 -20.43 -0.20
N LYS A 163 5.01 -21.24 0.85
CA LYS A 163 5.27 -20.77 2.20
C LYS A 163 6.71 -20.29 2.35
N VAL A 164 6.87 -19.11 2.95
CA VAL A 164 8.17 -18.55 3.31
C VAL A 164 8.12 -17.98 4.72
N THR A 165 9.29 -17.67 5.28
CA THR A 165 9.36 -17.01 6.59
C THR A 165 8.67 -15.64 6.53
N GLY A 166 7.64 -15.46 7.36
CA GLY A 166 6.90 -14.21 7.48
C GLY A 166 5.83 -13.95 6.41
N GLY A 167 5.61 -14.88 5.46
CA GLY A 167 4.68 -14.63 4.37
C GLY A 167 4.29 -15.85 3.53
N CYS A 168 3.55 -15.58 2.46
CA CYS A 168 3.12 -16.53 1.45
C CYS A 168 3.40 -15.93 0.06
N ASN A 169 4.23 -16.58 -0.74
CA ASN A 169 4.55 -16.11 -2.09
C ASN A 169 3.35 -16.23 -3.03
N ASN A 170 3.31 -15.38 -4.06
CA ASN A 170 2.42 -15.60 -5.18
C ASN A 170 2.90 -16.83 -5.98
N PRO A 171 2.00 -17.67 -6.51
CA PRO A 171 2.40 -18.85 -7.26
C PRO A 171 3.21 -18.53 -8.52
N CYS A 172 3.07 -17.35 -9.13
CA CYS A 172 3.93 -16.94 -10.25
C CYS A 172 5.40 -16.80 -9.87
N ASP A 173 5.73 -16.57 -8.59
CA ASP A 173 7.11 -16.46 -8.15
C ASP A 173 7.80 -17.83 -8.03
N VAL A 174 7.00 -18.88 -7.79
CA VAL A 174 7.46 -20.26 -7.63
C VAL A 174 7.37 -21.04 -8.95
N TYR A 175 6.27 -20.88 -9.68
CA TYR A 175 5.98 -21.61 -10.90
C TYR A 175 6.17 -20.71 -12.12
N LYS A 176 7.43 -20.51 -12.49
CA LYS A 176 7.82 -19.77 -13.71
C LYS A 176 8.04 -20.71 -14.87
N THR A 177 7.64 -20.29 -16.06
CA THR A 177 8.10 -20.88 -17.32
C THR A 177 9.58 -20.53 -17.55
N PRO A 178 10.29 -21.26 -18.44
CA PRO A 178 11.71 -20.98 -18.71
C PRO A 178 12.01 -19.55 -19.19
N ASP A 179 11.03 -18.87 -19.78
CA ASP A 179 11.12 -17.46 -20.21
C ASP A 179 10.74 -16.45 -19.10
N GLY A 180 10.53 -16.92 -17.87
CA GLY A 180 10.27 -16.09 -16.70
C GLY A 180 8.82 -15.64 -16.52
N ARG A 181 7.90 -16.08 -17.38
CA ARG A 181 6.46 -15.80 -17.25
C ARG A 181 5.80 -16.71 -16.21
N CYS A 182 4.62 -16.31 -15.76
CA CYS A 182 3.82 -17.14 -14.86
C CYS A 182 3.28 -18.37 -15.61
N ASN A 183 3.45 -19.56 -15.04
CA ASN A 183 2.84 -20.78 -15.58
C ASN A 183 1.39 -20.91 -15.07
N THR A 184 0.46 -20.29 -15.79
CA THR A 184 -0.96 -20.18 -15.36
C THR A 184 -1.65 -21.54 -15.27
N TYR A 185 -1.28 -22.51 -16.10
CA TYR A 185 -1.79 -23.89 -16.05
C TYR A 185 -1.46 -24.60 -14.72
N SER A 186 -0.26 -24.36 -14.17
CA SER A 186 0.19 -25.02 -12.93
C SER A 186 -0.25 -24.29 -11.66
N THR A 187 -0.83 -23.10 -11.80
CA THR A 187 -1.05 -22.16 -10.70
C THR A 187 -2.52 -21.88 -10.39
N GLU A 188 -3.45 -22.39 -11.20
CA GLU A 188 -4.90 -22.20 -11.04
C GLU A 188 -5.40 -22.51 -9.62
N LYS A 189 -4.96 -23.62 -9.01
CA LYS A 189 -5.36 -24.00 -7.64
C LYS A 189 -4.88 -23.00 -6.57
N TYR A 190 -3.73 -22.35 -6.78
CA TYR A 190 -3.17 -21.39 -5.84
C TYR A 190 -3.87 -20.04 -5.97
N PHE A 191 -4.20 -19.60 -7.19
CA PHE A 191 -5.01 -18.39 -7.37
C PHE A 191 -6.40 -18.54 -6.77
N LYS A 192 -7.04 -19.71 -6.88
CA LYS A 192 -8.29 -20.02 -6.17
C LYS A 192 -8.14 -19.84 -4.65
N PHE A 193 -7.06 -20.33 -4.06
CA PHE A 193 -6.76 -20.13 -2.64
C PHE A 193 -6.69 -18.63 -2.27
N PHE A 194 -5.92 -17.82 -3.00
CA PHE A 194 -5.84 -16.38 -2.72
C PHE A 194 -7.19 -15.69 -2.89
N LYS A 195 -7.97 -16.09 -3.91
CA LYS A 195 -9.27 -15.50 -4.20
C LYS A 195 -10.33 -15.81 -3.16
N GLU A 196 -10.38 -17.05 -2.70
CA GLU A 196 -11.26 -17.47 -1.61
C GLU A 196 -10.96 -16.72 -0.31
N LYS A 197 -9.67 -16.45 -0.05
CA LYS A 197 -9.23 -15.74 1.15
C LYS A 197 -9.44 -14.23 1.05
N CYS A 198 -9.23 -13.64 -0.12
CA CYS A 198 -9.36 -12.20 -0.35
C CYS A 198 -10.05 -11.91 -1.70
N PRO A 199 -11.40 -11.99 -1.75
CA PRO A 199 -12.16 -11.86 -3.00
C PRO A 199 -11.98 -10.53 -3.73
N GLU A 200 -11.79 -9.44 -2.98
CA GLU A 200 -11.61 -8.08 -3.50
C GLU A 200 -10.15 -7.75 -3.87
N ALA A 201 -9.21 -8.66 -3.59
CA ALA A 201 -7.82 -8.48 -3.95
C ALA A 201 -7.54 -9.03 -5.36
N HIS A 202 -6.68 -8.33 -6.08
CA HIS A 202 -6.09 -8.80 -7.33
C HIS A 202 -4.96 -9.78 -7.01
N SER A 203 -4.95 -10.95 -7.62
CA SER A 203 -3.98 -12.00 -7.26
C SER A 203 -3.33 -12.71 -8.45
N SER A 204 -3.94 -12.62 -9.64
CA SER A 204 -3.49 -13.31 -10.85
C SER A 204 -3.27 -12.32 -12.00
N PRO A 205 -2.21 -12.47 -12.80
CA PRO A 205 -1.97 -11.60 -13.96
C PRO A 205 -3.03 -11.75 -15.06
N ASP A 206 -3.78 -12.85 -15.08
CA ASP A 206 -4.83 -13.11 -16.08
C ASP A 206 -6.18 -12.47 -15.68
N GLU A 207 -6.32 -11.98 -14.44
CA GLU A 207 -7.51 -11.26 -14.00
C GLU A 207 -7.59 -9.89 -14.70
N ASP A 208 -8.79 -9.51 -15.16
CA ASP A 208 -9.00 -8.15 -15.66
C ASP A 208 -8.87 -7.16 -14.50
N SER A 209 -7.77 -6.39 -14.51
CA SER A 209 -7.50 -5.34 -13.53
C SER A 209 -8.66 -4.35 -13.34
N SER A 210 -9.53 -4.16 -14.34
CA SER A 210 -10.69 -3.26 -14.27
C SER A 210 -11.79 -3.75 -13.32
N GLU A 211 -11.86 -5.05 -13.05
CA GLU A 211 -12.78 -5.66 -12.08
C GLU A 211 -12.36 -5.39 -10.64
N PHE A 212 -11.05 -5.29 -10.40
CA PHE A 212 -10.46 -5.06 -9.07
C PHE A 212 -10.15 -3.60 -8.80
N MET A 213 -10.27 -2.74 -9.80
CA MET A 213 -10.07 -1.32 -9.66
C MET A 213 -11.32 -0.66 -9.10
N PHE A 214 -11.21 -0.24 -7.85
CA PHE A 214 -12.19 0.57 -7.13
C PHE A 214 -11.93 2.05 -7.41
N ASP A 215 -12.97 2.86 -7.40
CA ASP A 215 -12.86 4.27 -7.72
C ASP A 215 -13.67 5.15 -6.77
N CYS A 216 -13.09 6.30 -6.42
CA CYS A 216 -13.70 7.32 -5.58
C CYS A 216 -13.54 8.71 -6.20
N PRO A 217 -14.43 9.67 -5.88
CA PRO A 217 -14.30 11.04 -6.36
C PRO A 217 -12.99 11.69 -5.88
N SER A 218 -12.17 12.15 -6.82
CA SER A 218 -10.93 12.88 -6.54
C SER A 218 -11.21 14.25 -5.90
N GLY A 219 -10.25 14.76 -5.13
CA GLY A 219 -10.32 16.06 -4.45
C GLY A 219 -11.33 16.15 -3.30
N LYS A 220 -12.08 15.06 -3.03
CA LYS A 220 -13.07 14.97 -1.94
C LYS A 220 -12.83 13.79 -1.01
N THR A 221 -11.99 12.85 -1.43
CA THR A 221 -11.75 11.59 -0.73
C THR A 221 -10.36 11.60 -0.13
N ASN A 222 -10.30 11.38 1.17
CA ASN A 222 -9.07 10.99 1.86
C ASN A 222 -9.13 9.50 2.17
N TYR A 223 -8.02 8.91 2.58
CA TYR A 223 -7.95 7.47 2.77
C TYR A 223 -7.30 7.07 4.08
N LYS A 224 -7.71 5.90 4.57
CA LYS A 224 -7.12 5.23 5.72
C LYS A 224 -6.66 3.83 5.34
N ILE A 225 -5.40 3.55 5.62
CA ILE A 225 -4.81 2.21 5.53
C ILE A 225 -4.66 1.68 6.94
N ALA A 226 -5.08 0.44 7.17
CA ALA A 226 -4.79 -0.25 8.42
C ALA A 226 -4.07 -1.56 8.14
N PHE A 227 -2.86 -1.71 8.70
CA PHE A 227 -2.23 -3.00 8.87
C PHE A 227 -2.91 -3.74 10.01
N CYS A 228 -3.27 -5.00 9.81
CA CYS A 228 -4.02 -5.83 10.76
C CYS A 228 -5.34 -5.16 11.20
N PRO A 229 -6.28 -4.86 10.28
CA PRO A 229 -7.47 -4.07 10.59
C PRO A 229 -8.35 -4.67 11.70
N LEU A 230 -8.35 -6.00 11.87
CA LEU A 230 -9.08 -6.71 12.93
C LEU A 230 -8.29 -6.80 14.25
N GLY A 231 -7.08 -6.25 14.30
CA GLY A 231 -6.18 -6.31 15.46
C GLY A 231 -5.95 -7.74 15.96
N ASN A 232 -5.92 -7.88 17.29
CA ASN A 232 -5.72 -9.17 17.98
C ASN A 232 -6.97 -10.06 18.01
N ALA A 233 -8.10 -9.61 17.47
CA ALA A 233 -9.37 -10.34 17.55
C ALA A 233 -9.47 -11.52 16.56
N HIS A 234 -8.50 -11.69 15.65
CA HIS A 234 -8.48 -12.83 14.75
C HIS A 234 -7.90 -14.06 15.47
N GLN A 235 -8.78 -15.01 15.80
CA GLN A 235 -8.38 -16.36 16.21
C GLN A 235 -7.45 -16.91 15.09
N ASN A 236 -6.23 -17.32 15.43
CA ASN A 236 -5.17 -17.79 14.52
C ASN A 236 -4.33 -16.73 13.78
N PHE A 237 -4.31 -15.46 14.19
CA PHE A 237 -3.23 -14.54 13.79
C PHE A 237 -1.86 -15.23 13.99
N PRO A 238 -0.85 -15.12 13.10
CA PRO A 238 0.47 -15.72 13.35
C PRO A 238 1.13 -14.99 14.53
N LEU A 239 0.76 -15.44 15.73
CA LEU A 239 1.25 -14.97 17.02
C LEU A 239 2.61 -15.60 17.26
N LYS A 240 3.62 -15.00 16.63
CA LYS A 240 4.98 -14.76 17.14
C LYS A 240 5.92 -14.64 15.94
N MET A 241 6.18 -13.41 15.53
CA MET A 241 7.54 -13.10 15.10
C MET A 241 8.38 -13.15 16.37
N THR A 242 9.31 -14.11 16.45
CA THR A 242 10.22 -14.25 17.58
C THR A 242 10.88 -12.91 17.85
N ALA A 243 10.55 -12.27 18.96
CA ALA A 243 11.27 -11.11 19.44
C ALA A 243 12.74 -11.52 19.62
N THR A 244 13.60 -11.08 18.70
CA THR A 244 15.02 -11.02 18.96
C THR A 244 15.21 -9.99 20.05
N THR A 245 15.35 -10.51 21.28
CA THR A 245 15.83 -9.78 22.43
C THR A 245 17.28 -9.40 22.19
N HIS A 246 17.51 -8.29 21.50
CA HIS A 246 18.74 -7.54 21.67
C HIS A 246 18.40 -6.12 22.09
N GLU A 247 18.36 -5.98 23.41
CA GLU A 247 18.52 -4.74 24.15
C GLU A 247 19.78 -3.97 23.72
N VAL A 248 19.56 -2.67 23.50
CA VAL A 248 20.38 -1.53 23.94
C VAL A 248 21.71 -1.26 23.23
N ALA A 249 21.77 -0.12 22.55
CA ALA A 249 22.64 0.98 22.95
C ALA A 249 22.07 2.33 22.47
N LYS A 250 22.30 3.36 23.30
CA LYS A 250 21.96 4.78 23.15
C LYS A 250 22.18 5.38 21.78
#